data_AF-A0A1F3A321-F1
#
_entry.id   AF-A0A1F3A321-F1
#
_cell.length_a   1.000
_cell.length_b   1.000
_cell.length_c   1.000
_cell.angle_alpha   90.00
_cell.angle_beta   90.00
_cell.angle_gamma   90.00
#
_symmetry.space_group_name_H-M   'P 1'
#
loop_
_entity.id
_entity.type
_entity.pdbx_description
1 polymer ?
#
loop_
_entity_poly.entity_id
_entity_poly.type
_entity_poly.pdbx_seq_one_letter_code
_entity_poly.pdbx_strand_id
1 'polypeptide(L)' 'MADMKSPSQTRLVLAQFLFAHDIDIEALYKALGAELAECDAEAVSHMAGIIDGVTLATQKIKAHGLDNWTRG' A
#
# COMPACT_ATOMS: atom_id res chain seq x y z
N MET A 1 22.30 8.66 -12.51
CA MET A 1 21.22 7.70 -12.80
C MET A 1 20.41 7.60 -11.53
N ALA A 2 19.09 7.85 -11.58
CA ALA A 2 18.25 7.60 -10.42
C ALA A 2 18.36 6.12 -10.07
N ASP A 3 18.77 5.77 -8.86
CA ASP A 3 18.82 4.37 -8.41
C ASP A 3 17.47 3.72 -8.72
N MET A 4 17.47 2.70 -9.58
CA MET A 4 16.27 1.93 -9.88
C MET A 4 15.83 1.26 -8.58
N LYS A 5 14.69 1.71 -8.06
CA LYS A 5 14.06 1.11 -6.87
C LYS A 5 13.90 -0.40 -7.10
N SER A 6 14.18 -1.20 -6.08
CA SER A 6 13.90 -2.63 -6.13
C SER A 6 12.40 -2.87 -6.36
N PRO A 7 11.99 -4.05 -6.86
CA PRO A 7 10.57 -4.37 -7.03
C PRO A 7 9.77 -4.23 -5.73
N SER A 8 10.36 -4.53 -4.57
CA SER A 8 9.71 -4.32 -3.27
C SER A 8 9.55 -2.84 -2.93
N GLN A 9 10.56 -2.01 -3.19
CA GLN A 9 10.49 -0.57 -2.97
C GLN A 9 9.47 0.11 -3.91
N THR A 10 9.37 -0.34 -5.16
CA THR A 10 8.37 0.16 -6.11
C THR A 10 6.96 -0.19 -5.64
N ARG A 11 6.73 -1.43 -5.20
CA ARG A 11 5.44 -1.87 -4.61
C ARG A 11 5.07 -1.05 -3.37
N LEU A 12 6.04 -0.72 -2.51
CA LEU A 12 5.84 0.14 -1.34
C LEU A 12 5.38 1.55 -1.74
N VAL A 13 6.07 2.20 -2.67
CA VAL A 13 5.73 3.55 -3.11
C VAL A 13 4.36 3.58 -3.80
N LEU A 14 4.05 2.56 -4.61
CA LEU A 14 2.75 2.45 -5.26
C LEU A 14 1.62 2.26 -4.24
N ALA A 15 1.79 1.35 -3.27
CA ALA A 15 0.81 1.14 -2.20
C ALA A 15 0.58 2.41 -1.36
N GLN A 16 1.63 3.17 -1.05
CA GLN A 16 1.52 4.46 -0.37
C GLN A 16 0.73 5.49 -1.19
N PHE A 17 0.97 5.55 -2.51
CA PHE A 17 0.22 6.42 -3.42
C PHE A 17 -1.26 6.05 -3.46
N LEU A 18 -1.57 4.76 -3.60
CA LEU A 18 -2.94 4.25 -3.61
C LEU A 18 -3.69 4.63 -2.33
N PHE A 19 -3.07 4.39 -1.17
CA PHE A 19 -3.63 4.77 0.12
C PHE A 19 -3.86 6.29 0.25
N ALA A 20 -2.89 7.12 -0.16
CA ALA A 20 -2.98 8.57 -0.04
C ALA A 20 -4.10 9.19 -0.89
N HIS A 21 -4.49 8.52 -1.98
CA HIS A 21 -5.52 8.97 -2.90
C HIS A 21 -6.83 8.20 -2.79
N ASP A 22 -6.98 7.33 -1.78
CA ASP A 22 -8.17 6.49 -1.58
C ASP A 22 -8.51 5.63 -2.81
N ILE A 23 -7.47 5.11 -3.48
CA ILE A 23 -7.59 4.27 -4.68
C ILE A 23 -7.40 2.81 -4.26
N ASP A 24 -8.38 1.99 -4.57
CA ASP A 24 -8.29 0.54 -4.38
C ASP A 24 -7.38 -0.12 -5.43
N ILE A 25 -6.69 -1.18 -5.04
CA ILE A 25 -5.83 -1.96 -5.92
C ILE A 25 -6.64 -2.57 -7.08
N GLU A 26 -7.86 -3.05 -6.82
CA GLU A 26 -8.73 -3.58 -7.86
C GLU A 26 -9.11 -2.50 -8.88
N ALA A 27 -9.41 -1.28 -8.39
CA ALA A 27 -9.71 -0.14 -9.25
C ALA A 27 -8.53 0.26 -10.14
N LEU A 28 -7.29 0.20 -9.62
CA LEU A 28 -6.07 0.43 -10.41
C LEU A 28 -5.95 -0.59 -11.54
N TYR A 29 -6.01 -1.89 -11.23
CA TYR A 29 -5.84 -2.94 -12.25
C TYR A 29 -6.94 -2.89 -13.31
N LYS A 30 -8.19 -2.65 -12.90
CA LYS A 30 -9.31 -2.44 -13.81
C LYS A 30 -9.10 -1.24 -14.74
N ALA A 31 -8.56 -0.13 -14.23
CA ALA A 31 -8.26 1.05 -15.04
C ALA A 31 -7.12 0.80 -16.06
N LEU A 32 -6.20 -0.09 -15.74
CA LEU A 32 -5.15 -0.57 -16.65
C LEU A 32 -5.65 -1.62 -17.66
N GLY A 33 -6.92 -2.03 -17.56
CA GLY A 33 -7.51 -3.07 -18.41
C GLY A 33 -7.04 -4.49 -18.07
N ALA A 34 -6.53 -4.69 -16.85
CA ALA A 34 -6.06 -5.99 -16.36
C ALA A 34 -7.03 -6.57 -15.32
N GLU A 35 -7.28 -7.87 -15.37
CA GLU A 35 -7.96 -8.55 -14.27
C GLU A 35 -6.97 -8.87 -13.14
N LEU A 36 -7.36 -8.56 -11.91
CA LEU A 36 -6.53 -8.80 -10.73
C LEU A 36 -6.14 -10.28 -10.58
N ALA A 37 -7.03 -11.18 -11.00
CA ALA A 37 -6.82 -12.64 -10.96
C ALA A 37 -5.75 -13.14 -11.95
N GLU A 38 -5.46 -12.36 -13.00
CA GLU A 38 -4.43 -12.68 -14.00
C GLU A 38 -3.07 -12.09 -13.64
N CYS A 39 -3.01 -11.26 -12.59
CA CYS A 39 -1.80 -10.60 -12.14
C CYS A 39 -0.98 -11.48 -11.19
N ASP A 40 0.30 -11.13 -11.02
CA ASP A 40 1.17 -11.81 -10.07
C ASP A 40 0.62 -11.70 -8.63
N ALA A 41 0.16 -12.83 -8.11
CA ALA A 41 -0.45 -12.94 -6.79
C ALA A 41 0.51 -12.52 -5.67
N GLU A 42 1.83 -12.75 -5.81
CA GLU A 42 2.80 -12.32 -4.80
C GLU A 42 2.90 -10.79 -4.77
N ALA A 43 2.95 -10.16 -5.95
CA ALA A 43 2.99 -8.70 -6.05
C ALA A 43 1.72 -8.03 -5.56
N VAL A 44 0.54 -8.56 -5.91
CA VAL A 44 -0.75 -8.09 -5.43
C VAL A 44 -0.85 -8.26 -3.91
N SER A 45 -0.53 -9.44 -3.37
CA SER A 45 -0.58 -9.71 -1.94
C SER A 45 0.37 -8.84 -1.13
N HIS A 46 1.60 -8.63 -1.63
CA HIS A 46 2.56 -7.75 -0.97
C HIS A 46 2.06 -6.30 -0.90
N MET A 47 1.47 -5.77 -1.98
CA MET A 47 0.89 -4.42 -1.97
C MET A 47 -0.32 -4.32 -1.04
N ALA A 48 -1.23 -5.30 -1.05
CA ALA A 48 -2.37 -5.34 -0.14
C ALA A 48 -1.92 -5.34 1.32
N GLY A 49 -0.92 -6.16 1.68
CA GLY A 49 -0.38 -6.20 3.05
C GLY A 49 0.24 -4.86 3.49
N ILE A 50 0.86 -4.10 2.58
CA ILE A 50 1.36 -2.75 2.87
C ILE A 50 0.19 -1.81 3.15
N ILE A 51 -0.84 -1.80 2.30
CA ILE A 51 -2.03 -0.94 2.45
C ILE A 51 -2.74 -1.24 3.78
N ASP A 52 -2.92 -2.52 4.11
CA ASP A 52 -3.52 -2.95 5.38
C ASP A 52 -2.70 -2.48 6.59
N GLY A 53 -1.36 -2.63 6.52
CA GLY A 53 -0.45 -2.17 7.56
C GLY A 53 -0.53 -0.66 7.78
N VAL A 54 -0.53 0.13 6.69
CA VAL A 54 -0.67 1.60 6.74
C VAL A 54 -2.04 2.02 7.26
N THR A 55 -3.10 1.29 6.91
CA THR A 55 -4.46 1.55 7.38
C THR A 55 -4.58 1.30 8.88
N LEU A 56 -4.13 0.13 9.36
CA LEU A 56 -4.12 -0.23 10.77
C LEU A 56 -3.29 0.77 11.59
N ALA A 57 -2.13 1.15 11.05
CA ALA A 57 -1.31 2.20 11.62
C ALA A 57 -2.10 3.51 11.73
N THR A 58 -2.63 4.03 10.63
CA THR A 58 -3.35 5.30 10.64
C THR A 58 -4.54 5.30 11.62
N GLN A 59 -5.26 4.18 11.72
CA GLN A 59 -6.37 4.02 12.68
C GLN A 59 -5.90 4.08 14.13
N LYS A 60 -4.81 3.37 14.48
CA LYS A 60 -4.25 3.39 15.84
C LYS A 60 -3.74 4.78 16.23
N ILE A 61 -3.09 5.54 15.32
CA ILE A 61 -2.68 6.93 15.58
C ILE A 61 -3.91 7.77 15.91
N LYS A 62 -4.96 7.68 15.09
CA LYS A 62 -6.19 8.44 15.26
C LYS A 62 -6.90 8.10 16.58
N ALA A 63 -6.91 6.83 16.98
CA ALA A 63 -7.59 6.37 18.18
C ALA A 63 -6.89 6.76 19.49
N HIS A 64 -5.55 6.74 19.51
CA HIS A 64 -4.77 6.92 20.75
C HIS A 64 -4.00 8.24 20.82
N GLY A 65 -3.91 9.00 19.72
CA GLY A 65 -3.02 10.15 19.58
C GLY A 65 -1.57 9.74 19.34
N LEU A 66 -0.78 10.65 18.74
CA LEU A 66 0.65 10.42 18.47
C LEU A 66 1.45 10.14 19.76
N ASP A 67 1.09 10.81 20.85
CA ASP A 67 1.82 10.78 22.12
C ASP A 67 1.77 9.42 22.84
N ASN A 68 0.69 8.66 22.65
CA ASN A 68 0.55 7.32 23.23
C ASN A 68 1.17 6.23 22.34
N TRP A 69 1.27 6.46 21.04
CA TRP A 69 1.87 5.51 20.12
C TRP A 69 3.38 5.36 20.38
N THR A 70 4.12 6.46 20.48
CA THR A 70 5.59 6.44 20.48
C THR A 70 6.22 5.98 21.80
N ARG A 71 5.42 5.51 22.76
CA ARG A 71 5.88 4.97 24.05
C ARG A 71 6.11 3.45 24.06
N GLY A 72 6.01 2.79 22.91
CA GLY A 72 6.33 1.36 22.74
C GLY A 72 7.82 1.08 22.74
#